data_AF-A0AAW4BIK1-F1
#
_entry.id   AF-A0AAW4BIK1-F1
#
_cell.length_a   1.000
_cell.length_b   1.000
_cell.length_c   1.000
_cell.angle_alpha   90.00
_cell.angle_beta   90.00
_cell.angle_gamma   90.00
#
_symmetry.space_group_name_H-M   'P 1'
#
loop_
_entity.id
_entity.type
_entity.pdbx_description
1 polymer ?
#
loop_
_entity_poly.entity_id
_entity_poly.type
_entity_poly.pdbx_seq_one_letter_code
_entity_poly.pdbx_strand_id
1 'polypeptide(L)'
;TDDVVNLTVKNIHSSYPNLKIAGFHNGYFWEKEKIIVDKIKESGARLLFVAITSPKKENFINKWKDDLGVDFVMGVGGTFDVVAGKVKRAPTWMQRAGLEWLYRV
;
A
#
# COMPACT_ATOMS: atom_id res chain seq x y z
N THR A 1 2.66 -7.39 -5.63
CA THR A 1 3.24 -7.69 -6.95
C THR A 1 2.82 -6.61 -7.94
N ASP A 2 3.36 -6.59 -9.16
CA ASP A 2 2.92 -5.64 -10.19
C ASP A 2 1.41 -5.77 -10.48
N ASP A 3 0.91 -7.01 -10.58
CA ASP A 3 -0.52 -7.27 -10.76
C ASP A 3 -1.39 -6.61 -9.69
N VAL A 4 -1.04 -6.80 -8.41
CA VAL A 4 -1.82 -6.28 -7.27
C VAL A 4 -1.85 -4.75 -7.30
N VAL A 5 -0.71 -4.11 -7.53
CA VAL A 5 -0.62 -2.65 -7.50
C VAL A 5 -1.33 -2.03 -8.70
N ASN A 6 -1.18 -2.60 -9.90
CA ASN A 6 -1.89 -2.14 -11.10
C ASN A 6 -3.42 -2.26 -10.94
N LEU A 7 -3.91 -3.39 -10.42
CA LEU A 7 -5.35 -3.57 -10.14
C LEU A 7 -5.85 -2.60 -9.06
N THR A 8 -5.05 -2.38 -8.01
CA THR A 8 -5.37 -1.42 -6.95
C THR A 8 -5.55 -0.01 -7.53
N VAL A 9 -4.59 0.45 -8.33
CA VAL A 9 -4.63 1.76 -9.00
C VAL A 9 -5.86 1.87 -9.89
N LYS A 10 -6.13 0.85 -10.72
CA LYS A 10 -7.30 0.81 -11.60
C LYS A 10 -8.61 0.93 -10.81
N ASN A 11 -8.77 0.14 -9.75
CA ASN A 11 -10.00 0.09 -8.96
C ASN A 11 -10.20 1.39 -8.15
N ILE A 12 -9.12 1.94 -7.59
CA ILE A 12 -9.16 3.22 -6.89
C ILE A 12 -9.50 4.35 -7.85
N HIS A 13 -8.88 4.41 -9.03
CA HIS A 13 -9.19 5.45 -10.02
C HIS A 13 -10.64 5.36 -10.52
N SER A 14 -11.19 4.14 -10.66
CA SER A 14 -12.59 3.95 -11.01
C SER A 14 -13.55 4.42 -9.91
N SER A 15 -13.17 4.24 -8.64
CA SER A 15 -14.02 4.59 -7.48
C SER A 15 -13.87 6.07 -7.08
N TYR A 16 -12.68 6.63 -7.29
CA TYR A 16 -12.28 7.98 -6.92
C TYR A 16 -11.52 8.66 -8.08
N PRO A 17 -12.21 9.07 -9.16
CA PRO A 17 -11.56 9.62 -10.36
C PRO A 17 -10.74 10.90 -10.13
N ASN A 18 -11.06 11.65 -9.08
CA ASN A 18 -10.38 12.90 -8.73
C ASN A 18 -9.16 12.68 -7.81
N LEU A 19 -8.93 11.44 -7.35
CA LEU A 19 -7.78 11.13 -6.50
C LEU A 19 -6.50 11.14 -7.32
N LYS A 20 -5.56 12.01 -6.95
CA LYS A 20 -4.24 12.07 -7.57
C LYS A 20 -3.35 10.96 -7.02
N ILE A 21 -3.06 9.97 -7.84
CA ILE A 21 -2.07 8.94 -7.55
C ILE A 21 -0.72 9.43 -8.07
N ALA A 22 0.14 9.94 -7.18
CA ALA A 22 1.44 10.51 -7.53
C ALA A 22 2.43 9.46 -8.09
N GLY A 23 2.25 8.20 -7.72
CA GLY A 23 3.05 7.08 -8.21
C GLY A 23 2.68 5.78 -7.51
N PHE A 24 3.18 4.67 -8.02
CA PHE A 24 3.00 3.35 -7.41
C PHE A 24 4.15 2.42 -7.82
N HIS A 25 4.45 1.44 -6.96
CA HIS A 25 5.49 0.44 -7.20
C HIS A 25 5.16 -0.85 -6.45
N ASN A 26 5.61 -2.00 -6.97
CA ASN A 26 5.50 -3.26 -6.25
C ASN A 26 6.41 -3.28 -4.99
N GLY A 27 6.21 -4.23 -4.07
CA GLY A 27 6.99 -4.34 -2.82
C GLY A 27 8.36 -5.04 -2.91
N TYR A 28 8.84 -5.38 -4.12
CA TYR A 28 10.03 -6.21 -4.33
C TYR A 28 11.19 -5.37 -4.91
N PHE A 29 11.79 -4.50 -4.09
CA PHE A 29 12.82 -3.53 -4.53
C PHE A 29 14.04 -3.44 -3.59
N TRP A 30 14.29 -4.47 -2.79
CA TRP A 30 15.26 -4.45 -1.67
C TRP A 30 16.71 -4.14 -2.06
N GLU A 31 17.12 -4.50 -3.28
CA GLU A 31 18.46 -4.19 -3.80
C GLU A 31 18.59 -2.74 -4.30
N LYS A 32 17.46 -2.04 -4.48
CA LYS A 32 17.35 -0.73 -5.14
C LYS A 32 16.54 0.26 -4.31
N GLU A 33 16.57 0.13 -2.98
CA GLU A 33 15.78 0.97 -2.07
C GLU A 33 15.95 2.47 -2.33
N LYS A 34 17.20 2.93 -2.49
CA LYS A 34 17.49 4.36 -2.74
C LYS A 34 16.78 4.88 -3.99
N ILE A 35 16.75 4.09 -5.07
CA ILE A 35 16.07 4.47 -6.31
C ILE A 35 14.56 4.64 -6.07
N ILE A 36 13.96 3.81 -5.22
CA ILE A 36 12.55 3.92 -4.87
C ILE A 36 12.28 5.14 -3.99
N VAL A 37 13.17 5.42 -3.03
CA VAL A 37 13.07 6.60 -2.17
C VAL A 37 13.16 7.88 -3.00
N ASP A 38 14.13 7.95 -3.92
CA ASP A 38 14.29 9.08 -4.83
C ASP A 38 13.01 9.27 -5.69
N LYS A 39 12.46 8.18 -6.24
CA LYS A 39 11.17 8.23 -6.99
C LYS A 39 9.99 8.70 -6.14
N ILE A 40 9.89 8.26 -4.88
CA ILE A 40 8.82 8.70 -3.97
C ILE A 40 8.94 10.20 -3.72
N LYS A 41 10.15 10.68 -3.41
CA LYS A 41 10.42 12.10 -3.17
C LYS A 41 10.11 12.96 -4.41
N GLU A 42 10.58 12.52 -5.58
CA GLU A 42 10.35 13.21 -6.87
C GLU A 42 8.87 13.24 -7.27
N SER A 43 8.07 12.24 -6.86
CA SER A 43 6.64 12.21 -7.17
C SER A 43 5.83 13.32 -6.48
N GLY A 44 6.39 13.96 -5.44
CA GLY A 44 5.69 14.94 -4.62
C GLY A 44 4.53 14.34 -3.81
N ALA A 45 4.54 13.03 -3.58
CA ALA A 45 3.55 12.37 -2.74
C ALA A 45 3.60 12.91 -1.31
N ARG A 46 2.44 13.17 -0.72
CA ARG A 46 2.33 13.57 0.69
C ARG A 46 1.95 12.41 1.61
N LEU A 47 1.25 11.42 1.06
CA LEU A 47 0.79 10.22 1.75
C LEU A 47 1.39 8.99 1.07
N LEU A 48 2.08 8.15 1.85
CA LEU A 48 2.67 6.90 1.38
C LEU A 48 2.00 5.70 2.05
N PHE A 49 1.42 4.81 1.25
CA PHE A 49 0.82 3.56 1.73
C PHE A 49 1.73 2.37 1.37
N VAL A 50 2.13 1.60 2.38
CA VAL A 50 3.10 0.50 2.23
C VAL A 50 2.44 -0.85 2.54
N ALA A 51 2.30 -1.68 1.52
CA ALA A 51 1.78 -3.06 1.62
C ALA A 51 2.94 -4.07 1.61
N ILE A 52 3.81 -3.98 2.61
CA ILE A 52 4.97 -4.87 2.77
C ILE A 52 4.88 -5.56 4.14
N THR A 53 5.29 -6.83 4.19
CA THR A 53 5.33 -7.62 5.42
C THR A 53 6.35 -7.08 6.43
N SER A 54 6.02 -7.21 7.71
CA SER A 54 6.97 -6.98 8.79
C SER A 54 8.05 -8.08 8.80
N PRO A 55 9.29 -7.79 9.23
CA PRO A 55 9.79 -6.50 9.75
C PRO A 55 10.32 -5.55 8.65
N LYS A 56 10.21 -5.92 7.36
CA LYS A 56 10.85 -5.20 6.26
C LYS A 56 10.33 -3.78 6.11
N LYS A 57 9.01 -3.60 6.27
CA LYS A 57 8.36 -2.29 6.26
C LYS A 57 8.92 -1.37 7.33
N GLU A 58 9.02 -1.83 8.57
CA GLU A 58 9.52 -1.04 9.69
C GLU A 58 10.99 -0.64 9.47
N ASN A 59 11.82 -1.57 8.98
CA ASN A 59 13.21 -1.30 8.69
C ASN A 59 13.38 -0.27 7.55
N PHE A 60 12.60 -0.39 6.48
CA PHE A 60 12.61 0.55 5.36
C PHE A 60 12.22 1.96 5.80
N ILE A 61 11.12 2.09 6.55
CA ILE A 61 10.65 3.39 7.03
C ILE A 61 11.68 4.00 8.00
N ASN A 62 12.18 3.23 8.96
CA ASN A 62 13.17 3.73 9.92
C ASN A 62 14.47 4.18 9.24
N LYS A 63 14.89 3.49 8.18
CA LYS A 63 16.11 3.82 7.43
C LYS A 63 15.96 5.06 6.56
N TRP A 64 14.80 5.27 5.93
CA TRP A 64 14.61 6.29 4.88
C TRP A 64 13.61 7.39 5.22
N LYS A 65 13.00 7.40 6.41
CA LYS A 65 11.97 8.37 6.81
C LYS A 65 12.32 9.83 6.50
N ASP A 66 13.58 10.21 6.70
CA ASP A 66 14.03 11.59 6.53
C ASP A 66 14.26 11.94 5.04
N ASP A 67 14.43 10.94 4.19
CA ASP A 67 14.66 11.08 2.74
C ASP A 67 13.40 10.87 1.89
N LEU A 68 12.36 10.20 2.42
CA LEU A 68 11.14 9.89 1.67
C LEU A 68 10.39 11.15 1.19
N GLY A 69 10.49 12.26 1.92
CA GLY A 69 9.85 13.53 1.56
C GLY A 69 8.31 13.50 1.64
N VAL A 70 7.75 12.62 2.47
CA VAL A 70 6.30 12.45 2.66
C VAL A 70 5.89 12.89 4.06
N ASP A 71 4.67 13.42 4.21
CA ASP A 71 4.15 13.88 5.49
C ASP A 71 3.64 12.71 6.36
N PHE A 72 3.22 11.62 5.73
CA PHE A 72 2.60 10.49 6.41
C PHE A 72 2.89 9.16 5.71
N VAL A 73 3.20 8.14 6.50
CA VAL A 73 3.40 6.76 6.03
C VAL A 73 2.48 5.82 6.79
N MET A 74 1.75 4.97 6.08
CA MET A 74 0.87 3.97 6.68
C MET A 74 1.13 2.58 6.11
N GLY A 75 1.36 1.63 7.01
CA GLY A 75 1.36 0.22 6.67
C GLY A 75 -0.07 -0.27 6.46
N VAL A 76 -0.37 -0.81 5.28
CA VAL A 76 -1.72 -1.29 4.94
C VAL A 76 -1.81 -2.82 4.78
N GLY A 77 -0.68 -3.51 4.78
CA GLY A 77 -0.63 -4.98 4.68
C GLY A 77 -1.45 -5.50 3.50
N GLY A 78 -2.24 -6.56 3.74
CA GLY A 78 -3.10 -7.20 2.73
C GLY A 78 -4.30 -6.37 2.25
N THR A 79 -4.45 -5.11 2.68
CA THR A 79 -5.54 -4.23 2.20
C THR A 79 -5.49 -4.07 0.67
N PHE A 80 -4.28 -4.01 0.08
CA PHE A 80 -4.15 -3.92 -1.37
C PHE A 80 -4.65 -5.19 -2.09
N ASP A 81 -4.49 -6.38 -1.51
CA ASP A 81 -5.04 -7.61 -2.10
C ASP A 81 -6.57 -7.61 -2.10
N VAL A 82 -7.18 -7.02 -1.07
CA VAL A 82 -8.64 -6.82 -1.01
C VAL A 82 -9.10 -5.79 -2.05
N VAL A 83 -8.43 -4.63 -2.12
CA VAL A 83 -8.79 -3.55 -3.08
C VAL A 83 -8.54 -3.98 -4.52
N ALA A 84 -7.49 -4.77 -4.78
CA ALA A 84 -7.22 -5.36 -6.09
C ALA A 84 -8.25 -6.45 -6.48
N GLY A 85 -9.10 -6.89 -5.55
CA GLY A 85 -10.08 -7.95 -5.77
C GLY A 85 -9.47 -9.37 -5.79
N LYS A 86 -8.22 -9.52 -5.32
CA LYS A 86 -7.53 -10.81 -5.23
C LYS A 86 -7.98 -11.62 -4.01
N VAL A 87 -8.33 -10.94 -2.92
CA VAL A 87 -8.84 -11.54 -1.69
C VAL A 87 -10.22 -10.97 -1.39
N LYS A 88 -11.17 -11.83 -1.03
CA LYS A 88 -12.47 -11.37 -0.56
C LYS A 88 -12.35 -10.89 0.89
N ARG A 89 -12.87 -9.70 1.17
CA ARG A 89 -13.05 -9.23 2.55
C ARG A 89 -14.13 -10.06 3.24
N ALA A 90 -14.07 -10.17 4.57
CA ALA A 90 -15.13 -10.83 5.35
C ALA A 90 -16.51 -10.23 5.03
N PRO A 91 -17.60 -11.02 5.08
CA PRO A 91 -18.96 -10.49 4.90
C PRO A 91 -19.27 -9.31 5.83
N THR A 92 -20.09 -8.37 5.37
CA THR A 92 -20.42 -7.14 6.10
C THR A 92 -20.98 -7.39 7.51
N TRP A 93 -21.75 -8.48 7.71
CA TRP A 93 -22.26 -8.84 9.03
C TRP A 93 -21.14 -9.22 10.00
N MET A 94 -20.09 -9.91 9.54
CA MET A 94 -18.92 -10.25 10.36
C MET A 94 -18.08 -9.01 10.68
N GLN A 95 -17.90 -8.11 9.70
CA GLN A 95 -17.21 -6.83 9.90
C GLN A 95 -17.91 -6.01 10.99
N ARG A 96 -19.25 -5.89 10.91
CA ARG A 96 -20.07 -5.16 11.90
C ARG A 96 -20.08 -5.82 13.27
N ALA A 97 -19.96 -7.14 13.34
CA ALA A 97 -19.88 -7.89 14.59
C ALA A 97 -18.48 -7.92 15.21
N GLY A 98 -17.46 -7.32 14.57
CA GLY A 98 -16.06 -7.40 15.04
C GLY A 98 -15.44 -8.79 14.87
N LEU A 99 -16.02 -9.65 14.04
CA LEU A 99 -15.61 -11.04 13.79
C LEU A 99 -14.76 -11.19 12.51
N GLU A 100 -14.31 -10.09 11.92
CA GLU A 100 -13.49 -10.11 10.70
C GLU A 100 -12.19 -10.93 10.88
N TRP A 101 -11.63 -10.97 12.10
CA TRP A 101 -10.44 -11.78 12.43
C TRP A 101 -10.66 -13.31 12.33
N LEU A 102 -11.91 -13.77 12.50
CA LEU A 102 -12.27 -15.19 12.40
C LEU A 102 -12.34 -15.64 10.94
N TYR A 103 -12.56 -14.70 10.01
CA TYR A 103 -12.58 -14.95 8.58
C TYR A 103 -11.14 -15.14 8.08
N ARG A 104 -10.74 -16.40 7.91
CA ARG A 104 -9.48 -16.79 7.29
C ARG A 104 -9.76 -17.24 5.85
N VAL A 105 -9.02 -16.69 4.89
CA VAL A 105 -9.05 -17.01 3.45
C VAL A 105 -7.69 -17.49 3.02
#